data_AF-A0A2C9LVH1-F1
#
_entry.id   AF-A0A2C9LVH1-F1
#
_cell.length_a   1.000
_cell.length_b   1.000
_cell.length_c   1.000
_cell.angle_alpha   90.00
_cell.angle_beta   90.00
_cell.angle_gamma   90.00
#
_symmetry.space_group_name_H-M   'P 1'
#
loop_
_entity.id
_entity.type
_entity.pdbx_description
1 polymer ?
#
loop_
_entity_poly.entity_id
_entity_poly.type
_entity_poly.pdbx_seq_one_letter_code
_entity_poly.pdbx_strand_id
1 'polypeptide(L)'
;MSAVIIIKNIFEFAKILSSASRDDVEKWNKASIQNALNWSEYCEEIYKHVIGQDFEDDVNQKVNQLTLFLEPVSCIRLSTESLGKAKYLLVETLLSNPKFPLSSKFILRDIIQEKSECAWILRK
;
A
#
# COMPACT_ATOMS: atom_id res chain seq x y z
N MET A 1 -20.29 -7.13 -0.95
CA MET A 1 -19.55 -6.00 -0.34
C MET A 1 -19.88 -4.74 -1.14
N SER A 2 -20.16 -3.60 -0.51
CA SER A 2 -20.57 -2.37 -1.25
C SER A 2 -19.37 -1.68 -1.90
N ALA A 3 -19.54 -1.11 -3.10
CA ALA A 3 -18.49 -0.34 -3.81
C ALA A 3 -17.93 0.81 -2.96
N VAL A 4 -18.75 1.43 -2.11
CA VAL A 4 -18.33 2.48 -1.17
C VAL A 4 -17.32 1.96 -0.14
N ILE A 5 -17.49 0.72 0.31
CA ILE A 5 -16.58 0.09 1.29
C ILE A 5 -15.23 -0.20 0.63
N ILE A 6 -15.24 -0.74 -0.59
CA ILE A 6 -14.02 -1.01 -1.36
C ILE A 6 -13.22 0.28 -1.57
N ILE A 7 -13.89 1.35 -1.99
CA ILE A 7 -13.29 2.67 -2.18
C ILE A 7 -12.69 3.22 -0.88
N LYS A 8 -13.42 3.17 0.23
CA LYS A 8 -12.91 3.62 1.54
C LYS A 8 -11.67 2.85 1.97
N ASN A 9 -11.67 1.55 1.72
CA ASN A 9 -10.58 0.65 2.05
C ASN A 9 -9.32 0.94 1.22
N ILE A 10 -9.47 1.18 -0.09
CA ILE A 10 -8.37 1.63 -0.95
C ILE A 10 -7.82 2.98 -0.49
N PHE A 11 -8.71 3.91 -0.10
CA PHE A 11 -8.30 5.20 0.42
C PHE A 11 -7.50 5.08 1.73
N GLU A 12 -7.85 4.13 2.59
CA GLU A 12 -7.09 3.87 3.82
C GLU A 12 -5.67 3.37 3.50
N PHE A 13 -5.52 2.49 2.52
CA PHE A 13 -4.19 2.11 2.03
C PHE A 13 -3.41 3.31 1.47
N ALA A 14 -4.07 4.21 0.74
CA ALA A 14 -3.44 5.42 0.21
C ALA A 14 -2.87 6.31 1.35
N LYS A 15 -3.59 6.46 2.46
CA LYS A 15 -3.10 7.16 3.65
C LYS A 15 -1.90 6.47 4.27
N ILE A 16 -1.94 5.13 4.38
CA ILE A 16 -0.81 4.34 4.89
C ILE A 16 0.43 4.55 4.03
N LEU A 17 0.28 4.48 2.70
CA LEU A 17 1.38 4.71 1.76
C LEU A 17 1.91 6.14 1.88
N SER A 18 1.03 7.12 2.09
CA SER A 18 1.43 8.50 2.34
C SER A 18 2.12 8.71 3.68
N SER A 19 1.78 7.93 4.71
CA SER A 19 2.49 7.95 5.98
C SER A 19 3.86 7.26 5.86
N ALA A 20 3.95 6.20 5.07
CA ALA A 20 5.18 5.47 4.79
C ALA A 20 6.26 6.32 4.09
N SER A 21 5.86 7.35 3.33
CA SER A 21 6.78 8.29 2.67
C SER A 21 7.15 9.51 3.53
N ARG A 22 6.65 9.61 4.76
CA ARG A 22 6.82 10.77 5.65
C ARG A 22 7.57 10.40 6.93
N ASP A 23 7.88 11.42 7.72
CA ASP A 23 8.59 11.29 9.01
C ASP A 23 7.78 10.51 10.05
N ASP A 24 6.46 10.40 9.90
CA ASP A 24 5.58 9.62 10.79
C ASP A 24 5.99 8.14 10.89
N VAL A 25 6.72 7.64 9.88
CA VAL A 25 7.23 6.28 9.84
C VAL A 25 8.23 5.97 10.98
N GLU A 26 8.84 6.99 11.60
CA GLU A 26 9.74 6.82 12.75
C GLU A 26 9.03 6.15 13.95
N LYS A 27 7.71 6.31 14.03
CA LYS A 27 6.87 5.76 15.11
C LYS A 27 6.30 4.37 14.80
N TRP A 28 6.57 3.83 13.60
CA TRP A 28 6.00 2.56 13.19
C TRP A 28 6.65 1.40 13.95
N ASN A 29 5.81 0.57 14.56
CA ASN A 29 6.20 -0.66 15.22
C ASN A 29 5.81 -1.88 14.37
N LYS A 30 6.09 -3.09 14.87
CA LYS A 30 5.73 -4.35 14.19
C LYS A 30 4.25 -4.41 13.80
N ALA A 31 3.34 -3.97 14.67
CA ALA A 31 1.92 -3.99 14.38
C ALA A 31 1.53 -3.00 13.26
N SER A 32 2.12 -1.80 13.25
CA SER A 32 1.94 -0.82 12.16
C SER A 32 2.37 -1.40 10.82
N ILE A 33 3.55 -2.04 10.77
CA ILE A 33 4.10 -2.67 9.56
C ILE A 33 3.20 -3.81 9.08
N GLN A 34 2.76 -4.67 10.00
CA GLN A 34 1.91 -5.80 9.65
C GLN A 34 0.53 -5.36 9.17
N ASN A 35 -0.05 -4.33 9.80
CA ASN A 35 -1.28 -3.72 9.34
C ASN A 35 -1.13 -3.11 7.94
N ALA A 36 -0.04 -2.39 7.67
CA ALA A 36 0.23 -1.84 6.35
C ALA A 36 0.34 -2.92 5.27
N LEU A 37 1.03 -4.03 5.58
CA LEU A 37 1.12 -5.19 4.69
C LEU A 37 -0.25 -5.83 4.43
N ASN A 38 -1.09 -5.99 5.45
CA ASN A 38 -2.44 -6.53 5.29
C ASN A 38 -3.30 -5.64 4.38
N TRP A 39 -3.20 -4.31 4.52
CA TRP A 39 -3.88 -3.37 3.62
C TRP A 39 -3.37 -3.47 2.17
N SER A 40 -2.07 -3.69 1.99
CA SER A 40 -1.50 -3.90 0.66
C SER A 40 -1.99 -5.21 0.02
N GLU A 41 -2.11 -6.28 0.81
CA GLU A 41 -2.68 -7.57 0.36
C GLU A 41 -4.15 -7.42 -0.03
N TYR A 42 -4.92 -6.69 0.76
CA TYR A 42 -6.30 -6.37 0.41
C TYR A 42 -6.39 -5.65 -0.93
N CYS A 43 -5.53 -4.67 -1.20
CA CYS A 43 -5.52 -3.95 -2.47
C CYS A 43 -5.18 -4.87 -3.65
N GLU A 44 -4.23 -5.78 -3.49
CA GLU A 44 -3.89 -6.79 -4.51
C GLU A 44 -5.05 -7.75 -4.78
N GLU A 45 -5.80 -8.15 -3.75
CA GLU A 45 -7.02 -8.93 -3.92
C GLU A 45 -8.10 -8.14 -4.66
N ILE A 46 -8.31 -6.87 -4.33
CA ILE A 46 -9.26 -6.03 -5.07
C ILE A 46 -8.87 -5.91 -6.54
N TYR A 47 -7.60 -5.72 -6.85
CA TYR A 47 -7.11 -5.67 -8.22
C TYR A 47 -7.50 -6.94 -9.00
N LYS A 48 -7.32 -8.13 -8.43
CA LYS A 48 -7.69 -9.40 -9.07
C LYS A 48 -9.19 -9.49 -9.42
N HIS A 49 -10.04 -8.80 -8.67
CA HIS A 49 -11.50 -8.78 -8.89
C HIS A 49 -11.95 -7.66 -9.83
N VAL A 50 -11.09 -6.65 -10.09
CA VAL A 50 -11.42 -5.48 -10.90
C VAL A 50 -10.82 -5.58 -12.30
N ILE A 51 -9.63 -6.17 -12.44
CA ILE A 51 -8.95 -6.24 -13.74
C ILE A 51 -9.76 -7.05 -14.77
N GLY A 52 -9.88 -6.49 -15.97
CA GLY A 52 -10.61 -7.08 -17.09
C GLY A 52 -12.13 -7.08 -16.92
N GLN A 53 -12.66 -6.36 -15.91
CA GLN A 53 -14.09 -6.18 -15.73
C GLN A 53 -14.57 -4.90 -16.41
N ASP A 54 -15.84 -4.87 -16.82
CA ASP A 54 -16.45 -3.71 -17.50
C ASP A 54 -16.40 -2.40 -16.68
N PHE A 55 -16.25 -2.51 -15.36
CA PHE A 55 -16.19 -1.38 -14.43
C PHE A 55 -14.76 -1.02 -13.99
N GLU A 56 -13.72 -1.59 -14.61
CA GLU A 56 -12.32 -1.31 -14.28
C GLU A 56 -11.98 0.18 -14.36
N ASP A 57 -12.39 0.83 -15.46
CA ASP A 57 -12.12 2.26 -15.70
C ASP A 57 -12.79 3.16 -14.67
N ASP A 58 -14.03 2.84 -14.29
CA ASP A 58 -14.77 3.56 -13.25
C ASP A 58 -14.07 3.46 -11.89
N VAL A 59 -13.55 2.28 -11.55
CA VAL A 59 -12.78 2.08 -10.32
C VAL A 59 -11.47 2.87 -10.41
N ASN A 60 -10.76 2.78 -11.54
CA ASN A 60 -9.50 3.49 -11.74
C ASN A 60 -9.66 5.00 -11.58
N GLN A 61 -10.70 5.58 -12.19
CA GLN A 61 -11.00 7.02 -12.10
C GLN A 61 -11.28 7.43 -10.65
N LYS A 62 -12.08 6.64 -9.92
CA LYS A 62 -12.39 6.93 -8.51
C LYS A 62 -11.17 6.80 -7.62
N VAL A 63 -10.35 5.76 -7.80
CA VAL A 63 -9.10 5.58 -7.05
C VAL A 63 -8.15 6.76 -7.27
N ASN A 64 -8.00 7.20 -8.53
CA ASN A 64 -7.17 8.35 -8.87
C ASN A 64 -7.68 9.62 -8.20
N GLN A 65 -8.98 9.91 -8.30
CA GLN A 65 -9.61 11.07 -7.66
C GLN A 65 -9.44 11.06 -6.14
N LEU A 66 -9.56 9.90 -5.49
CA LEU A 66 -9.42 9.79 -4.04
C LEU A 66 -8.04 10.22 -3.55
N THR A 67 -6.99 9.96 -4.33
CA THR A 67 -5.63 10.37 -3.93
C THR A 67 -5.44 11.89 -3.88
N LEU A 68 -6.30 12.66 -4.55
CA LEU A 68 -6.31 14.13 -4.46
C LEU A 68 -6.76 14.64 -3.08
N PHE A 69 -7.47 13.80 -2.30
CA PHE A 69 -7.97 14.15 -0.97
C PHE A 69 -7.05 13.66 0.16
N LEU A 70 -5.84 13.20 -0.17
CA LEU A 70 -4.84 12.86 0.85
C LEU A 70 -4.33 14.15 1.51
N GLU A 71 -4.39 14.18 2.84
CA GLU A 71 -3.84 15.26 3.66
C GLU A 71 -2.66 14.75 4.50
N PRO A 72 -1.51 15.44 4.50
CA PRO A 72 -1.17 16.57 3.63
C PRO A 72 -1.05 16.14 2.16
N VAL A 73 -1.09 17.12 1.24
CA VAL A 73 -1.00 16.87 -0.21
C VAL A 73 0.16 15.94 -0.49
N SER A 74 -0.17 14.77 -1.05
CA SER A 74 0.78 13.72 -1.36
C SER A 74 0.98 13.63 -2.87
N CYS A 75 2.21 13.40 -3.30
CA CYS A 75 2.50 13.10 -4.70
C CYS A 75 2.08 11.67 -5.10
N ILE A 76 1.55 10.89 -4.15
CA ILE A 76 1.04 9.55 -4.40
C ILE A 76 -0.18 9.64 -5.29
N ARG A 77 -0.09 8.99 -6.45
CA ARG A 77 -1.22 8.73 -7.33
C ARG A 77 -1.40 7.23 -7.42
N LEU A 78 -2.55 6.76 -6.97
CA LEU A 78 -2.93 5.36 -7.12
C LEU A 78 -3.77 5.20 -8.38
N SER A 79 -3.58 4.06 -9.03
CA SER A 79 -4.37 3.55 -10.14
C SER A 79 -4.78 2.11 -9.81
N THR A 80 -5.67 1.53 -10.61
CA THR A 80 -5.99 0.10 -10.50
C THR A 80 -4.73 -0.76 -10.64
N GLU A 81 -3.81 -0.44 -11.55
CA GLU A 81 -2.52 -1.13 -11.68
C GLU A 81 -1.66 -1.01 -10.40
N SER A 82 -1.70 0.15 -9.73
CA SER A 82 -0.99 0.35 -8.46
C SER A 82 -1.50 -0.59 -7.38
N LEU A 83 -2.81 -0.92 -7.37
CA LEU A 83 -3.39 -1.89 -6.44
C LEU A 83 -2.81 -3.29 -6.64
N GLY A 84 -2.59 -3.70 -7.90
CA GLY A 84 -1.96 -4.98 -8.23
C GLY A 84 -0.49 -5.09 -7.84
N LYS A 85 0.15 -3.97 -7.49
CA LYS A 85 1.53 -3.87 -7.02
C LYS A 85 1.62 -3.26 -5.62
N ALA A 86 0.51 -3.24 -4.88
CA ALA A 86 0.41 -2.47 -3.64
C ALA A 86 1.45 -2.87 -2.60
N LYS A 87 1.75 -4.16 -2.46
CA LYS A 87 2.75 -4.64 -1.50
C LYS A 87 4.15 -4.20 -1.91
N TYR A 88 4.48 -4.33 -3.19
CA TYR A 88 5.75 -3.86 -3.72
C TYR A 88 5.93 -2.35 -3.49
N LEU A 89 4.92 -1.53 -3.83
CA LEU A 89 4.96 -0.09 -3.65
C LEU A 89 5.14 0.30 -2.18
N LEU A 90 4.44 -0.37 -1.27
CA LEU A 90 4.59 -0.14 0.17
C LEU A 90 6.01 -0.44 0.64
N VAL A 91 6.54 -1.62 0.29
CA VAL A 91 7.89 -2.03 0.72
C VAL A 91 8.95 -1.12 0.14
N GLU A 92 8.87 -0.78 -1.14
CA GLU A 92 9.78 0.15 -1.80
C GLU A 92 9.73 1.53 -1.14
N THR A 93 8.54 2.04 -0.83
CA THR A 93 8.35 3.33 -0.16
C THR A 93 8.99 3.33 1.23
N LEU A 94 8.76 2.28 2.04
CA LEU A 94 9.34 2.15 3.37
C LEU A 94 10.86 2.03 3.34
N LEU A 95 11.41 1.22 2.45
CA LEU A 95 12.86 1.00 2.37
C LEU A 95 13.60 2.23 1.84
N SER A 96 12.97 2.97 0.93
CA SER A 96 13.48 4.23 0.36
C SER A 96 13.36 5.41 1.33
N ASN A 97 12.49 5.33 2.34
CA ASN A 97 12.35 6.41 3.31
C ASN A 97 13.55 6.43 4.29
N PRO A 98 14.36 7.52 4.32
CA PRO A 98 15.52 7.62 5.21
C PRO A 98 15.13 7.68 6.69
N LYS A 99 13.90 8.08 7.01
CA LYS A 99 13.37 8.12 8.37
C LYS A 99 12.85 6.78 8.86
N PHE A 100 12.75 5.76 8.00
CA PHE A 100 12.32 4.44 8.43
C PHE A 100 13.40 3.77 9.30
N PRO A 101 13.12 3.47 10.58
CA PRO A 101 14.14 3.00 11.51
C PRO A 101 14.79 1.69 11.07
N LEU A 102 16.09 1.53 11.32
CA LEU A 102 16.83 0.30 11.00
C LEU A 102 16.20 -0.94 11.66
N SER A 103 15.78 -0.83 12.92
CA SER A 103 15.04 -1.88 13.63
C SER A 103 13.76 -2.29 12.90
N SER A 104 13.00 -1.32 12.41
CA SER A 104 11.79 -1.55 11.62
C SER A 104 12.09 -2.15 10.24
N LYS A 105 13.24 -1.85 9.63
CA LYS A 105 13.71 -2.52 8.40
C LYS A 105 14.00 -4.00 8.62
N PHE A 106 14.60 -4.38 9.75
CA PHE A 106 14.79 -5.79 10.10
C PHE A 106 13.45 -6.51 10.28
N ILE A 107 12.54 -5.92 11.07
CA ILE A 107 11.19 -6.47 11.27
C ILE A 107 10.45 -6.64 9.93
N LEU A 108 10.52 -5.66 9.03
CA LEU A 108 9.90 -5.74 7.71
C LEU A 108 10.48 -6.91 6.90
N ARG A 109 11.79 -7.09 6.91
CA ARG A 109 12.45 -8.21 6.21
C ARG A 109 12.05 -9.55 6.81
N ASP A 110 12.01 -9.66 8.14
CA ASP A 110 11.61 -10.90 8.83
C ASP A 110 10.18 -11.30 8.44
N ILE A 111 9.23 -10.36 8.48
CA ILE A 111 7.82 -10.61 8.09
C ILE A 111 7.72 -11.03 6.61
N ILE A 112 8.48 -10.39 5.72
CA ILE A 112 8.48 -10.72 4.29
C ILE A 112 9.11 -12.10 4.04
N GLN A 113 10.14 -12.47 4.80
CA GLN A 113 10.80 -13.78 4.67
C GLN A 113 9.95 -14.92 5.25
N GLU A 114 9.22 -14.68 6.34
CA GLU A 114 8.25 -15.62 6.90
C GLU A 114 7.12 -15.92 5.89
N LYS A 115 6.72 -14.92 5.10
CA LYS A 115 5.79 -15.10 3.98
C LYS A 115 6.56 -15.45 2.70
N SER A 116 6.93 -16.72 2.50
CA SER A 116 7.72 -17.24 1.36
C SER A 116 7.36 -16.65 -0.02
N GLU A 117 6.09 -16.36 -0.23
CA GLU A 117 5.48 -15.77 -1.44
C GLU A 117 5.83 -14.28 -1.69
N CYS A 118 6.41 -13.58 -0.70
CA CYS A 118 6.79 -12.16 -0.78
C CYS A 118 8.31 -11.95 -0.86
N ALA A 119 9.11 -13.01 -0.69
CA ALA A 119 10.58 -12.91 -0.61
C ALA A 119 11.23 -12.34 -1.89
N TRP A 120 10.53 -12.40 -3.03
CA TRP A 120 11.00 -11.82 -4.30
C TRP A 120 11.11 -10.28 -4.25
N ILE A 121 10.34 -9.62 -3.38
CA ILE A 121 10.35 -8.15 -3.24
C ILE A 121 11.70 -7.63 -2.75
N LEU A 122 12.46 -8.44 -2.00
CA LEU A 122 13.74 -8.07 -1.40
C LEU A 122 14.97 -8.31 -2.31
N ARG A 123 14.79 -8.85 -3.52
CA ARG A 123 15.90 -9.32 -4.39
C ARG A 123 16.43 -8.28 -5.39
N LYS A 124 16.19 -6.99 -5.17
CA LYS A 124 16.73 -5.90 -6.02
C LYS A 124 18.06 -5.37 -5.50
#